data_AF-A0A8T0VH79-F1
#
_entry.id   AF-A0A8T0VH79-F1
#
_cell.length_a   1.000
_cell.length_b   1.000
_cell.length_c   1.000
_cell.angle_alpha   90.00
_cell.angle_beta   90.00
_cell.angle_gamma   90.00
#
_symmetry.space_group_name_H-M   'P 1'
#
loop_
_entity.id
_entity.type
_entity.pdbx_description
1 polymer ?
#
loop_
_entity_poly.entity_id
_entity_poly.type
_entity_poly.pdbx_seq_one_letter_code
_entity_poly.pdbx_strand_id
1 'polypeptide(L)'
;MSQGGESSASRRSRSKMRHFPVGVETGLLLVICPLCKMARVIERRSRRENENIGRVFFKCPRDNVPGPTRCGYYRFQRNYLDDLVEGKYVQFFDVENGVEDIEEMQSGEVEQGPNGGGMNKEVEARMESLSKTVRLLVVLVVGLCALVVGYLLK
;
A
#
# COMPACT_ATOMS: atom_id res chain seq x y z
N MET A 1 45.77 24.73 -26.85
CA MET A 1 44.43 25.17 -26.40
C MET A 1 43.48 24.00 -26.64
N SER A 2 43.26 23.16 -25.63
CA SER A 2 42.39 21.98 -25.74
C SER A 2 41.09 22.27 -24.99
N GLN A 3 39.99 22.34 -25.73
CA GLN A 3 38.65 22.42 -25.16
C GLN A 3 38.24 21.02 -24.70
N GLY A 4 38.06 20.85 -23.39
CA GLY A 4 37.51 19.65 -22.79
C GLY A 4 36.02 19.56 -23.12
N GLY A 5 35.65 18.60 -23.98
CA GLY A 5 34.27 18.21 -24.20
C GLY A 5 33.75 17.46 -22.98
N GLU A 6 33.00 18.16 -22.14
CA GLU A 6 32.24 17.52 -21.06
C GLU A 6 31.11 16.70 -21.69
N SER A 7 31.28 15.38 -21.72
CA SER A 7 30.28 14.42 -22.19
C SER A 7 28.93 14.62 -21.50
N SER A 8 27.91 14.92 -22.29
CA SER A 8 26.49 15.06 -21.93
C SER A 8 25.87 13.87 -21.18
N ALA A 9 26.60 12.75 -21.08
CA ALA A 9 26.21 11.53 -20.38
C ALA A 9 26.19 11.70 -18.84
N SER A 10 27.00 12.60 -18.28
CA SER A 10 27.14 12.73 -16.82
C SER A 10 25.90 13.32 -16.12
N ARG A 11 25.02 14.03 -16.85
CA ARG A 11 23.82 14.67 -16.26
C ARG A 11 22.60 13.76 -16.12
N ARG A 12 22.61 12.53 -16.68
CA ARG A 12 21.41 11.67 -16.75
C ARG A 12 21.18 10.76 -15.54
N SER A 13 22.07 10.75 -14.56
CA SER A 13 21.95 9.89 -13.37
C SER A 13 21.62 10.63 -12.08
N ARG A 14 20.80 11.70 -12.16
CA ARG A 14 19.94 12.06 -11.03
C ARG A 14 18.68 11.25 -11.22
N SER A 15 18.63 10.12 -10.52
CA SER A 15 17.43 9.31 -10.30
C SER A 15 16.18 10.19 -10.36
N LYS A 16 15.32 9.93 -11.35
CA LYS A 16 13.99 10.53 -11.46
C LYS A 16 13.18 9.95 -10.31
N MET A 17 13.44 10.42 -9.09
CA MET A 17 12.71 10.09 -7.88
C MET A 17 11.27 10.48 -8.17
N ARG A 18 10.44 9.48 -8.49
CA ARG A 18 9.04 9.69 -8.82
C ARG A 18 8.45 10.41 -7.61
N HIS A 19 8.01 11.66 -7.80
CA HIS A 19 7.40 12.43 -6.71
C HIS A 19 6.06 11.78 -6.40
N PHE A 20 6.02 10.96 -5.35
CA PHE A 20 4.78 10.34 -4.92
C PHE A 20 3.85 11.44 -4.37
N PRO A 21 2.59 11.52 -4.83
CA PRO A 21 1.68 12.53 -4.31
C PRO A 21 1.38 12.24 -2.85
N VAL A 22 1.46 13.28 -2.03
CA VAL A 22 1.22 13.25 -0.59
C VAL A 22 0.13 14.27 -0.23
N GLY A 23 -0.55 14.03 0.90
CA GLY A 23 -1.44 15.01 1.51
C GLY A 23 -0.67 16.27 1.90
N VAL A 24 -1.31 17.42 1.77
CA VAL A 24 -0.69 18.72 2.08
C VAL A 24 -0.58 18.91 3.59
N GLU A 25 -1.59 18.47 4.34
CA GLU A 25 -1.66 18.67 5.79
C GLU A 25 -0.86 17.61 6.56
N THR A 26 -0.93 16.35 6.13
CA THR A 26 -0.34 15.23 6.87
C THR A 26 0.95 14.71 6.27
N GLY A 27 1.26 15.04 5.02
CA GLY A 27 2.39 14.46 4.28
C GLY A 27 2.23 12.97 3.97
N LEU A 28 1.07 12.36 4.26
CA LEU A 28 0.84 10.94 4.00
C LEU A 28 0.63 10.67 2.52
N LEU A 29 1.13 9.52 2.04
CA LEU A 29 0.99 9.11 0.65
C LEU A 29 -0.48 9.06 0.24
N LEU A 30 -0.81 9.62 -0.92
CA LEU A 30 -2.14 9.52 -1.53
C LEU A 30 -2.18 8.30 -2.45
N VAL A 31 -2.33 7.12 -1.86
CA VAL A 31 -2.34 5.84 -2.59
C VAL A 31 -3.53 5.74 -3.53
N ILE A 32 -3.45 4.81 -4.48
CA ILE A 32 -4.61 4.45 -5.31
C ILE A 32 -5.70 3.86 -4.41
N CYS A 33 -6.93 4.34 -4.58
CA CYS A 33 -8.08 3.91 -3.80
C CYS A 33 -8.20 2.39 -3.84
N PRO A 34 -8.17 1.72 -2.68
CA PRO A 34 -8.06 0.27 -2.66
C PRO A 34 -9.34 -0.45 -3.05
N LEU A 35 -10.49 0.23 -2.97
CA LEU A 35 -11.78 -0.36 -3.35
C LEU A 35 -12.00 -0.27 -4.86
N CYS A 36 -11.89 0.92 -5.44
CA CYS A 36 -12.23 1.10 -6.85
C CYS A 36 -11.04 1.04 -7.81
N LYS A 37 -9.80 1.13 -7.32
CA LYS A 37 -8.54 1.13 -8.11
C LYS A 37 -8.42 2.19 -9.21
N MET A 38 -9.42 3.06 -9.38
CA MET A 38 -9.51 4.02 -10.50
C MET A 38 -9.01 5.44 -10.17
N ALA A 39 -8.93 5.80 -8.89
CA ALA A 39 -8.55 7.14 -8.48
C ALA A 39 -7.68 7.09 -7.23
N ARG A 40 -6.79 8.07 -7.04
CA ARG A 40 -6.07 8.24 -5.78
C ARG A 40 -7.00 8.79 -4.71
N VAL A 41 -6.75 8.37 -3.47
CA VAL A 41 -7.46 8.91 -2.31
C VAL A 41 -7.09 10.38 -2.13
N ILE A 42 -8.03 11.17 -1.58
CA ILE A 42 -7.83 12.59 -1.32
C ILE A 42 -7.85 12.86 0.18
N GLU A 43 -7.00 13.79 0.61
CA GLU A 43 -6.97 14.32 1.97
C GLU A 43 -8.02 15.42 2.14
N ARG A 44 -8.76 15.35 3.25
CA ARG A 44 -9.77 16.33 3.64
C ARG A 44 -9.80 16.51 5.14
N ARG A 45 -10.20 17.71 5.56
CA ARG A 45 -10.49 18.05 6.95
C ARG A 45 -11.99 18.18 7.16
N SER A 46 -12.51 17.57 8.21
CA SER A 46 -13.91 17.70 8.58
C SER A 46 -14.21 19.13 9.04
N ARG A 47 -15.23 19.73 8.43
CA ARG A 47 -15.78 21.04 8.82
C ARG A 47 -17.14 20.93 9.50
N ARG A 48 -17.62 19.70 9.76
CA ARG A 48 -18.91 19.48 10.42
C ARG A 48 -18.78 19.78 11.90
N GLU A 49 -19.72 20.55 12.44
CA GLU A 49 -19.83 20.89 13.87
C GLU A 49 -20.34 19.68 14.67
N ASN A 50 -19.43 18.74 14.91
CA ASN A 50 -19.63 17.59 15.77
C ASN A 50 -18.28 17.16 16.36
N GLU A 51 -18.24 16.03 17.06
CA GLU A 51 -17.02 15.46 17.66
C GLU A 51 -15.87 15.22 16.65
N ASN A 52 -16.17 15.22 15.35
CA ASN A 52 -15.18 15.05 14.29
C ASN A 52 -14.69 16.37 13.68
N ILE A 53 -15.11 17.54 14.17
CA ILE A 53 -14.65 18.83 13.65
C ILE A 53 -13.12 18.90 13.65
N GLY A 54 -12.54 19.40 12.56
CA GLY A 54 -11.09 19.54 12.43
C GLY A 54 -10.32 18.23 12.22
N ARG A 55 -10.94 17.05 12.34
CA ARG A 55 -10.25 15.77 12.09
C ARG A 55 -9.96 15.58 10.59
N VAL A 56 -8.76 15.11 10.28
CA VAL A 56 -8.35 14.76 8.92
C VAL A 56 -8.78 13.34 8.58
N PHE A 57 -9.23 13.16 7.34
CA PHE A 57 -9.64 11.89 6.78
C PHE A 57 -9.26 11.78 5.30
N PHE A 58 -9.21 10.54 4.83
CA PHE A 58 -8.90 10.15 3.46
C PHE A 58 -10.12 9.46 2.86
N LYS A 59 -10.46 9.81 1.62
CA LYS A 59 -11.61 9.21 0.92
C LYS A 59 -11.36 9.08 -0.57
N CYS A 60 -12.15 8.23 -1.22
CA CYS A 60 -12.19 8.22 -2.68
C CYS A 60 -12.90 9.49 -3.19
N PRO A 61 -12.38 10.16 -4.24
CA PRO A 61 -13.09 11.28 -4.87
C PRO A 61 -14.36 10.86 -5.62
N ARG A 62 -14.55 9.56 -5.88
CA ARG A 62 -15.74 9.01 -6.59
C ARG A 62 -16.92 8.72 -5.66
N ASP A 63 -16.92 9.23 -4.45
CA ASP A 63 -17.96 8.95 -3.46
C ASP A 63 -19.29 9.64 -3.76
N ASN A 64 -19.28 10.71 -4.58
CA ASN A 64 -20.46 11.46 -4.99
C ASN A 64 -20.87 11.20 -6.45
N VAL A 65 -20.23 10.23 -7.12
CA VAL A 65 -20.63 9.84 -8.48
C VAL A 65 -21.92 9.03 -8.40
N PRO A 66 -22.98 9.37 -9.16
CA PRO A 66 -24.21 8.57 -9.22
C PRO A 66 -23.96 7.16 -9.78
N GLY A 67 -24.81 6.21 -9.38
CA GLY A 67 -24.82 4.86 -9.96
C GLY A 67 -23.78 3.89 -9.41
N PRO A 68 -23.56 2.74 -10.08
CA PRO A 68 -22.74 1.63 -9.58
C PRO A 68 -21.25 1.97 -9.47
N THR A 69 -20.82 3.07 -10.08
CA THR A 69 -19.46 3.60 -10.04
C THR A 69 -19.12 4.36 -8.75
N ARG A 70 -20.10 4.55 -7.85
CA ARG A 70 -19.90 5.20 -6.56
C ARG A 70 -18.94 4.40 -5.70
N CYS A 71 -17.93 5.06 -5.13
CA CYS A 71 -16.96 4.42 -4.24
C CYS A 71 -17.03 4.98 -2.82
N GLY A 72 -17.40 4.15 -1.84
CA GLY A 72 -17.51 4.53 -0.43
C GLY A 72 -16.23 4.44 0.39
N TYR A 73 -15.04 4.39 -0.23
CA TYR A 73 -13.80 4.28 0.55
C TYR A 73 -13.58 5.52 1.42
N TYR A 74 -13.36 5.29 2.71
CA TYR A 74 -13.15 6.31 3.73
C TYR A 74 -12.31 5.76 4.90
N ARG A 75 -11.35 6.55 5.38
CA ARG A 75 -10.55 6.29 6.59
C ARG A 75 -10.22 7.59 7.30
N PHE A 76 -10.35 7.65 8.62
CA PHE A 76 -9.71 8.71 9.40
C PHE A 76 -8.19 8.58 9.35
N GLN A 77 -7.46 9.69 9.54
CA GLN A 77 -6.00 9.74 9.39
C GLN A 77 -5.25 8.63 10.13
N ARG A 78 -5.59 8.34 11.40
CA ARG A 78 -4.92 7.28 12.19
C ARG A 78 -5.06 5.92 11.51
N ASN A 79 -6.31 5.50 11.25
CA ASN A 79 -6.59 4.23 10.59
C ASN A 79 -5.97 4.16 9.20
N TYR A 80 -5.85 5.29 8.49
CA TYR A 80 -5.19 5.36 7.20
C TYR A 80 -3.67 5.16 7.32
N LEU A 81 -3.04 5.77 8.33
CA LEU A 81 -1.62 5.58 8.61
C LEU A 81 -1.31 4.14 9.00
N ASP A 82 -2.11 3.52 9.89
CA ASP A 82 -1.95 2.12 10.28
C ASP A 82 -2.00 1.21 9.04
N ASP A 83 -2.98 1.48 8.19
CA ASP A 83 -3.17 0.85 6.89
C ASP A 83 -1.94 0.99 5.96
N LEU A 84 -1.29 2.15 5.91
CA LEU A 84 -0.05 2.37 5.15
C LEU A 84 1.15 1.62 5.74
N VAL A 85 1.31 1.65 7.07
CA VAL A 85 2.44 1.06 7.79
C VAL A 85 2.39 -0.47 7.74
N GLU A 86 1.20 -1.05 7.84
CA GLU A 86 0.99 -2.50 7.71
C GLU A 86 1.22 -3.01 6.28
N GLY A 87 1.56 -2.14 5.33
CA GLY A 87 1.88 -2.53 3.96
C GLY A 87 0.66 -2.93 3.12
N LYS A 88 -0.56 -2.73 3.63
CA LYS A 88 -1.81 -3.06 2.90
C LYS A 88 -1.96 -2.31 1.56
N TYR A 89 -1.20 -1.23 1.34
CA TYR A 89 -1.34 -0.37 0.16
C TYR A 89 -0.04 -0.08 -0.59
N VAL A 90 1.09 -0.67 -0.19
CA VAL A 90 2.37 -0.47 -0.86
C VAL A 90 2.56 -1.57 -1.91
N GLN A 91 1.86 -1.44 -3.04
CA GLN A 91 2.37 -2.01 -4.28
C GLN A 91 3.34 -0.99 -4.87
N PHE A 92 4.64 -1.29 -4.79
CA PHE A 92 5.63 -0.61 -5.61
C PHE A 92 5.19 -0.78 -7.07
N PHE A 93 4.92 0.33 -7.75
CA PHE A 93 4.72 0.28 -9.19
C PHE A 93 6.05 -0.08 -9.83
N ASP A 94 6.14 -1.31 -10.37
CA ASP A 94 7.12 -1.58 -11.42
C ASP A 94 6.85 -0.62 -12.57
N VAL A 95 7.93 0.05 -12.99
CA VAL A 95 7.95 0.99 -14.09
C VAL A 95 8.06 0.18 -15.37
N GLU A 96 7.07 0.25 -16.26
CA GLU A 96 7.27 0.40 -17.72
C GLU A 96 5.92 0.37 -18.46
N ASN A 97 5.45 1.55 -18.85
CA ASN A 97 5.15 1.89 -20.25
C ASN A 97 4.51 3.28 -20.27
N GLY A 98 5.27 4.23 -20.82
CA GLY A 98 4.72 5.51 -21.24
C GLY A 98 4.25 5.39 -22.68
N VAL A 99 3.03 5.91 -22.91
CA VAL A 99 2.46 6.42 -24.18
C VAL A 99 2.32 5.34 -25.27
N GLU A 100 1.15 5.06 -25.84
CA GLU A 100 0.43 5.91 -26.79
C GLU A 100 -1.04 5.48 -26.94
N ASP A 101 -1.90 6.49 -26.99
CA ASP A 101 -3.12 6.65 -27.77
C ASP A 101 -4.28 5.63 -27.75
N ILE A 102 -5.48 6.23 -27.73
CA ILE A 102 -6.80 5.62 -27.80
C ILE A 102 -6.98 4.99 -29.18
N GLU A 103 -7.39 3.71 -29.24
CA GLU A 103 -8.32 3.23 -30.26
C GLU A 103 -9.02 1.94 -29.85
N GLU A 104 -10.25 1.81 -30.33
CA GLU A 104 -11.28 0.83 -30.02
C GLU A 104 -10.99 -0.60 -30.51
N MET A 105 -11.80 -1.52 -29.97
CA MET A 105 -12.31 -2.76 -30.58
C MET A 105 -11.58 -4.11 -30.41
N GLN A 106 -12.40 -5.02 -29.85
CA GLN A 106 -12.66 -6.40 -30.24
C GLN A 106 -11.64 -7.53 -29.94
N SER A 107 -12.12 -8.44 -29.07
CA SER A 107 -12.26 -9.88 -29.30
C SER A 107 -11.08 -10.65 -29.91
N GLY A 108 -10.46 -11.50 -29.09
CA GLY A 108 -9.65 -12.64 -29.56
C GLY A 108 -9.12 -13.45 -28.39
N GLU A 109 -9.39 -14.76 -28.39
CA GLU A 109 -8.93 -15.73 -27.40
C GLU A 109 -7.48 -16.20 -27.64
N VAL A 110 -6.87 -16.73 -26.56
CA VAL A 110 -5.74 -17.67 -26.43
C VAL A 110 -4.33 -17.20 -26.81
N GLU A 111 -3.41 -17.21 -25.84
CA GLU A 111 -2.22 -18.09 -25.82
C GLU A 111 -1.30 -17.78 -24.62
N GLN A 112 -0.75 -18.85 -24.05
CA GLN A 112 0.15 -18.87 -22.91
C GLN A 112 1.53 -18.29 -23.28
N GLY A 113 2.17 -17.58 -22.34
CA GLY A 113 3.58 -17.23 -22.43
C GLY A 113 4.13 -16.71 -21.09
N PRO A 114 5.43 -16.88 -20.80
CA PRO A 114 5.88 -17.38 -19.50
C PRO A 114 6.65 -16.35 -18.65
N ASN A 115 6.86 -16.71 -17.38
CA ASN A 115 7.85 -16.19 -16.43
C ASN A 115 7.61 -14.82 -15.77
N GLY A 116 7.28 -14.88 -14.48
CA GLY A 116 7.35 -13.73 -13.56
C GLY A 116 6.86 -14.05 -12.15
N GLY A 117 7.19 -15.22 -11.59
CA GLY A 117 6.65 -15.70 -10.30
C GLY A 117 7.73 -16.21 -9.36
N GLY A 118 8.74 -15.39 -9.06
CA GLY A 118 9.98 -15.83 -8.41
C GLY A 118 10.18 -15.50 -6.94
N MET A 119 9.38 -14.64 -6.29
CA MET A 119 9.74 -14.10 -4.95
C MET A 119 8.66 -14.21 -3.87
N ASN A 120 7.55 -14.91 -4.11
CA ASN A 120 6.48 -15.04 -3.10
C ASN A 120 6.55 -16.34 -2.27
N LYS A 121 7.20 -17.40 -2.77
CA LYS A 121 7.23 -18.71 -2.11
C LYS A 121 8.08 -18.72 -0.82
N GLU A 122 9.15 -17.93 -0.78
CA GLU A 122 10.04 -17.88 0.39
C GLU A 122 9.41 -17.11 1.55
N VAL A 123 8.69 -16.03 1.26
CA VAL A 123 7.98 -15.24 2.28
C VAL A 123 6.82 -16.05 2.87
N GLU A 124 6.11 -16.82 2.03
CA GLU A 124 5.03 -17.71 2.46
C GLU A 124 5.56 -18.83 3.38
N ALA A 125 6.67 -19.48 3.02
CA ALA A 125 7.31 -20.50 3.86
C ALA A 125 7.81 -19.95 5.21
N ARG A 126 8.34 -18.71 5.23
CA ARG A 126 8.76 -18.04 6.47
C ARG A 126 7.57 -17.68 7.37
N MET A 127 6.42 -17.31 6.79
CA MET A 127 5.21 -16.99 7.53
C MET A 127 4.60 -18.21 8.23
N GLU A 128 4.61 -19.38 7.58
CA GLU A 128 4.16 -20.63 8.19
C GLU A 128 5.07 -21.09 9.33
N SER A 129 6.39 -20.94 9.18
CA SER A 129 7.35 -21.26 10.23
C SER A 129 7.15 -20.36 11.45
N LEU A 130 6.94 -19.07 11.25
CA LEU A 130 6.71 -18.12 12.34
C LEU A 130 5.39 -18.42 13.07
N SER A 131 4.32 -18.76 12.35
CA SER A 131 3.03 -19.12 12.95
C SER A 131 3.13 -20.34 13.87
N LYS A 132 3.88 -21.37 13.45
CA LYS A 132 4.11 -22.59 14.26
C LYS A 132 4.92 -22.28 15.52
N THR A 133 5.99 -21.49 15.39
CA THR A 133 6.81 -21.09 16.53
C THR A 133 6.03 -20.26 17.54
N VAL A 134 5.24 -19.28 17.08
CA VAL A 134 4.41 -18.45 17.97
C VAL A 134 3.38 -19.29 18.71
N ARG A 135 2.70 -20.22 18.04
CA ARG A 135 1.75 -21.13 18.70
C ARG A 135 2.43 -21.97 19.79
N LEU A 136 3.63 -22.48 19.54
CA LEU A 136 4.37 -23.29 20.51
C LEU A 136 4.80 -22.45 21.72
N LEU A 137 5.30 -21.23 21.49
CA LEU A 137 5.66 -20.30 22.58
C LEU A 137 4.46 -19.95 23.45
N VAL A 138 3.29 -19.68 22.86
CA VAL A 138 2.07 -19.39 23.62
C VAL A 138 1.68 -20.56 24.52
N VAL A 139 1.68 -21.79 23.99
CA VAL A 139 1.36 -23.00 24.78
C VAL A 139 2.36 -23.19 25.91
N LEU A 140 3.65 -23.00 25.64
CA LEU A 140 4.70 -23.13 26.65
C LEU A 140 4.52 -22.10 27.78
N VAL A 141 4.27 -20.83 27.44
CA VAL A 141 4.03 -19.77 28.42
C VAL A 141 2.81 -20.09 29.28
N VAL A 142 1.69 -20.48 28.67
CA VAL A 142 0.47 -20.84 29.41
C VAL A 142 0.69 -22.03 30.33
N GLY A 143 1.40 -23.06 29.86
CA GLY A 143 1.75 -24.23 30.67
C GLY A 143 2.63 -23.89 31.86
N LEU A 144 3.66 -23.06 31.67
CA LEU A 144 4.51 -22.57 32.76
C LEU A 144 3.72 -21.73 33.76
N CYS A 145 2.85 -20.84 33.29
CA CYS A 145 1.98 -20.05 34.16
C CYS A 145 1.07 -20.97 34.99
N ALA A 146 0.46 -21.99 34.40
CA ALA A 146 -0.37 -22.95 35.12
C ALA A 146 0.43 -23.75 36.17
N LEU A 147 1.66 -24.17 35.85
CA LEU A 147 2.55 -24.84 36.80
C LEU A 147 2.95 -23.94 37.96
N VAL A 148 3.32 -22.68 37.69
CA VAL A 148 3.68 -21.69 38.71
C VAL A 148 2.48 -21.41 39.62
N VAL A 149 1.29 -21.18 39.04
CA VAL A 149 0.07 -20.97 39.82
C VAL A 149 -0.25 -22.22 40.66
N GLY A 150 -0.15 -23.42 40.07
CA GLY A 150 -0.36 -24.67 40.81
C GLY A 150 0.65 -24.89 41.95
N TYR A 151 1.89 -24.44 41.79
CA TYR A 151 2.92 -24.50 42.83
C TYR A 151 2.69 -23.46 43.94
N LEU A 152 2.25 -22.25 43.58
CA LEU A 152 1.93 -21.19 44.55
C LEU A 152 0.65 -21.46 45.35
N LEU A 153 -0.27 -22.24 44.78
CA LEU A 153 -1.52 -22.65 45.43
C LEU A 153 -1.38 -23.95 46.23
N LYS A 154 -0.19 -24.54 46.31
CA LYS A 154 0.10 -25.78 47.04
C LYS A 154 0.91 -25.51 48.30
#